data_AF-A0AAE9MU31-F1
#
_entry.id   AF-A0AAE9MU31-F1
#
_cell.length_a   1.000
_cell.length_b   1.000
_cell.length_c   1.000
_cell.angle_alpha   90.00
_cell.angle_beta   90.00
_cell.angle_gamma   90.00
#
_symmetry.space_group_name_H-M   'P 1'
#
loop_
_entity.id
_entity.type
_entity.pdbx_description
1 polymer ?
#
loop_
_entity_poly.entity_id
_entity_poly.type
_entity_poly.pdbx_seq_one_letter_code
_entity_poly.pdbx_strand_id
1 'polypeptide(L)'
;MIVYKNFLRLIYTKIITTIIYVVIFLFISFMTLRSQNSKVSEFEETPLTVNIIDRDGSELSKHLISYLRSKHDVIIIDEKDKIDEEILRKLKKDISLQRIHAGIIINKNMEENVMSGKKALITFKDDRKKSGFYMDLQLNTYLTFAANVKNAQGYFDFQRIEKALQVNTKVNKISFQKNTSVNIWFKIFFNYLGWIVFSVVLNSVGWAMFELNNERLKMRNNVSPVSTLRFVCENFLAQLTIVVLILSILIGFAIITNITRLENIPLLFYTFNALMYTAVILSLTFMFNSFLKKGSVMGIIGTVLPLSLAFISGIFVEQELLPDFIVNISRLFPTYYYIRANEFTQVNLSIDWKNIGMLFLFLFLYFTVGTYFSKLGRSQSKIEFSQQ
;
A
#
# COMPACT_ATOMS: atom_id res chain seq x y z
N MET A 1 39.68 -10.43 -7.17
CA MET A 1 38.95 -10.16 -5.92
C MET A 1 38.44 -11.48 -5.36
N ILE A 2 39.15 -12.06 -4.38
CA ILE A 2 38.86 -13.39 -3.82
C ILE A 2 37.62 -13.33 -2.90
N VAL A 3 37.52 -12.26 -2.10
CA VAL A 3 36.40 -12.05 -1.16
C VAL A 3 35.11 -11.82 -1.95
N TYR A 4 35.18 -11.02 -3.01
CA TYR A 4 34.06 -10.80 -3.93
C TYR A 4 33.51 -12.11 -4.50
N LYS A 5 34.39 -12.96 -5.07
CA LYS A 5 33.99 -14.26 -5.63
C LYS A 5 33.38 -15.19 -4.59
N ASN A 6 33.92 -15.19 -3.37
CA ASN A 6 33.39 -15.99 -2.27
C ASN A 6 31.98 -15.53 -1.85
N PHE A 7 31.74 -14.22 -1.79
CA PHE A 7 30.42 -13.68 -1.48
C PHE A 7 29.38 -14.09 -2.54
N LEU A 8 29.72 -13.97 -3.83
CA LEU A 8 28.85 -14.45 -4.91
C LEU A 8 28.56 -15.95 -4.80
N ARG A 9 29.58 -16.75 -4.46
CA ARG A 9 29.42 -18.21 -4.28
C ARG A 9 28.51 -18.54 -3.10
N LEU A 10 28.58 -17.78 -2.00
CA LEU A 10 27.67 -17.94 -0.86
C LEU A 10 26.23 -17.70 -1.30
N ILE A 11 25.93 -16.63 -2.02
CA ILE A 11 24.56 -16.36 -2.48
C ILE A 11 24.08 -17.41 -3.49
N TYR A 12 24.98 -17.95 -4.32
CA TYR A 12 24.65 -19.03 -5.23
C TYR A 12 24.14 -20.29 -4.49
N THR A 13 24.59 -20.55 -3.26
CA THR A 13 24.05 -21.68 -2.46
C THR A 13 22.58 -21.50 -2.06
N LYS A 14 22.06 -20.26 -2.05
CA LYS A 14 20.66 -19.91 -1.75
C LYS A 14 19.93 -19.36 -2.97
N ILE A 15 20.40 -19.70 -4.18
CA ILE A 15 19.81 -19.20 -5.42
C ILE A 15 18.36 -19.64 -5.58
N ILE A 16 18.01 -20.86 -5.18
CA ILE A 16 16.63 -21.39 -5.25
C ILE A 16 15.67 -20.50 -4.44
N THR A 17 16.02 -20.17 -3.20
CA THR A 17 15.21 -19.29 -2.35
C THR A 17 15.06 -17.89 -2.96
N THR A 18 16.14 -17.36 -3.53
CA THR A 18 16.13 -16.05 -4.19
C THR A 18 15.23 -16.06 -5.44
N ILE A 19 15.31 -17.12 -6.25
CA ILE A 19 14.47 -17.31 -7.44
C ILE A 19 12.99 -17.40 -7.05
N ILE A 20 12.64 -18.10 -5.97
CA ILE A 20 11.25 -18.20 -5.51
C ILE A 20 10.65 -16.81 -5.25
N TYR A 21 11.36 -15.92 -4.54
CA TYR A 21 10.88 -14.55 -4.30
C TYR A 21 10.70 -13.76 -5.60
N VAL A 22 11.65 -13.87 -6.53
CA VAL A 22 11.58 -13.21 -7.84
C VAL A 22 10.38 -13.73 -8.64
N VAL A 23 10.17 -15.05 -8.69
CA VAL A 23 9.04 -15.66 -9.42
C VAL A 23 7.70 -15.25 -8.82
N ILE A 24 7.57 -15.28 -7.48
CA ILE A 24 6.35 -14.82 -6.79
C ILE A 24 6.05 -13.36 -7.14
N PHE A 25 7.06 -12.49 -7.13
CA PHE A 25 6.90 -11.10 -7.50
C PHE A 25 6.45 -10.92 -8.96
N LEU A 26 7.11 -11.60 -9.89
CA LEU A 26 6.78 -11.52 -11.31
C LEU A 26 5.35 -12.01 -11.55
N PHE A 27 4.93 -13.07 -10.86
CA PHE A 27 3.55 -13.56 -10.89
C PHE A 27 2.55 -12.52 -10.37
N ILE A 28 2.79 -11.93 -9.20
CA ILE A 28 1.93 -10.88 -8.63
C ILE A 28 1.87 -9.67 -9.57
N SER A 29 3.03 -9.20 -10.05
CA SER A 29 3.12 -8.07 -10.98
C SER A 29 2.34 -8.32 -12.28
N PHE A 30 2.42 -9.56 -12.81
CA PHE A 30 1.68 -9.98 -13.99
C PHE A 30 0.16 -10.06 -13.73
N MET A 31 -0.27 -10.51 -12.54
CA MET A 31 -1.68 -10.50 -12.16
C MET A 31 -2.22 -9.06 -12.04
N THR A 32 -1.44 -8.15 -11.46
CA THR A 32 -1.83 -6.74 -11.34
C THR A 32 -1.94 -6.04 -12.70
N LEU A 33 -1.10 -6.39 -13.68
CA LEU A 33 -1.21 -5.93 -15.08
C LEU A 33 -2.59 -6.23 -15.67
N ARG A 34 -3.11 -7.45 -15.47
CA ARG A 34 -4.41 -7.87 -16.04
C ARG A 34 -5.58 -7.09 -15.44
N SER A 35 -5.50 -6.75 -14.15
CA SER A 35 -6.57 -6.05 -13.44
C SER A 35 -6.77 -4.60 -13.90
N GLN A 36 -5.76 -3.95 -14.52
CA GLN A 36 -5.83 -2.53 -14.90
C GLN A 36 -6.10 -2.28 -16.38
N ASN A 37 -6.24 -3.33 -17.19
CA ASN A 37 -6.65 -3.20 -18.59
C ASN A 37 -8.13 -2.83 -18.77
N SER A 38 -8.90 -2.66 -17.68
CA SER A 38 -10.18 -1.94 -17.73
C SER A 38 -9.90 -0.48 -18.06
N LYS A 39 -9.99 -0.14 -19.35
CA LYS A 39 -10.03 1.24 -19.83
C LYS A 39 -11.21 1.94 -19.15
N VAL A 40 -10.98 2.63 -18.04
CA VAL A 40 -11.92 3.63 -17.53
C VAL A 40 -11.70 4.87 -18.41
N SER A 41 -12.35 4.88 -19.57
CA SER A 41 -12.26 5.99 -20.53
C SER A 41 -12.87 7.27 -19.96
N GLU A 42 -13.91 7.13 -19.15
CA GLU A 42 -14.68 8.21 -18.55
C GLU A 42 -15.00 7.87 -17.09
N PHE A 43 -14.95 8.87 -16.20
CA PHE A 43 -15.55 8.74 -14.89
C PHE A 43 -17.06 8.82 -15.09
N GLU A 44 -17.71 7.67 -15.13
CA GLU A 44 -19.14 7.58 -14.89
C GLU A 44 -19.33 7.15 -13.44
N GLU A 45 -20.20 7.86 -12.73
CA GLU A 45 -20.67 7.44 -11.43
C GLU A 45 -21.34 6.06 -11.61
N THR A 46 -20.72 5.00 -11.08
CA THR A 46 -21.22 3.64 -11.28
C THR A 46 -22.59 3.50 -10.61
N PRO A 47 -23.68 3.23 -11.36
CA PRO A 47 -24.99 3.05 -10.77
C PRO A 47 -25.00 1.81 -9.87
N LEU A 48 -25.60 1.95 -8.69
CA LEU A 48 -25.71 0.87 -7.72
C LEU A 48 -27.15 0.35 -7.70
N THR A 49 -27.31 -0.96 -7.65
CA THR A 49 -28.62 -1.59 -7.39
C THR A 49 -28.93 -1.53 -5.90
N VAL A 50 -29.98 -0.82 -5.52
CA VAL A 50 -30.34 -0.53 -4.12
C VAL A 50 -31.78 -0.95 -3.84
N ASN A 51 -31.97 -1.76 -2.82
CA ASN A 51 -33.32 -2.11 -2.36
C ASN A 51 -33.72 -1.20 -1.19
N ILE A 52 -34.88 -0.55 -1.29
CA ILE A 52 -35.38 0.36 -0.24
C ILE A 52 -36.71 -0.13 0.29
N ILE A 53 -36.85 -0.13 1.62
CA ILE A 53 -38.10 -0.37 2.34
C ILE A 53 -38.44 0.93 3.07
N ASP A 54 -39.49 1.60 2.62
CA ASP A 54 -39.97 2.84 3.22
C ASP A 54 -41.11 2.55 4.21
N ARG A 55 -40.83 2.70 5.50
CA ARG A 55 -41.83 2.56 6.58
C ARG A 55 -42.38 3.90 7.06
N ASP A 56 -41.79 5.01 6.64
CA ASP A 56 -42.14 6.34 7.10
C ASP A 56 -43.18 6.99 6.18
N GLY A 57 -42.93 6.94 4.87
CA GLY A 57 -43.80 7.56 3.87
C GLY A 57 -43.90 9.09 3.98
N SER A 58 -42.97 9.73 4.71
CA SER A 58 -42.89 11.18 4.86
C SER A 58 -42.40 11.86 3.58
N GLU A 59 -42.55 13.18 3.50
CA GLU A 59 -42.00 13.95 2.38
C GLU A 59 -40.46 13.83 2.33
N LEU A 60 -39.80 13.75 3.48
CA LEU A 60 -38.36 13.51 3.56
C LEU A 60 -37.95 12.14 3.01
N SER A 61 -38.71 11.07 3.31
CA SER A 61 -38.41 9.73 2.78
C SER A 61 -38.58 9.68 1.26
N LYS A 62 -39.64 10.31 0.72
CA LYS A 62 -39.89 10.39 -0.73
C LYS A 62 -38.79 11.16 -1.47
N HIS A 63 -38.37 12.31 -0.95
CA HIS A 63 -37.29 13.09 -1.57
C HIS A 63 -35.94 12.38 -1.47
N LEU A 64 -35.65 11.63 -0.40
CA LEU A 64 -34.45 10.77 -0.34
C LEU A 64 -34.49 9.67 -1.40
N ILE A 65 -35.63 9.00 -1.57
CA ILE A 65 -35.79 7.96 -2.62
C ILE A 65 -35.64 8.56 -4.02
N SER A 66 -36.18 9.76 -4.25
CA SER A 66 -36.02 10.50 -5.51
C SER A 66 -34.55 10.82 -5.79
N TYR A 67 -33.83 11.31 -4.78
CA TYR A 67 -32.39 11.57 -4.89
C TYR A 67 -31.60 10.29 -5.26
N LEU A 68 -31.87 9.17 -4.59
CA LEU A 68 -31.19 7.90 -4.90
C LEU A 68 -31.54 7.40 -6.30
N ARG A 69 -32.80 7.52 -6.74
CA ARG A 69 -33.23 7.16 -8.10
C ARG A 69 -32.55 7.97 -9.20
N SER A 70 -32.13 9.21 -8.91
CA SER A 70 -31.43 10.04 -9.89
C SER A 70 -30.03 9.51 -10.24
N LYS A 71 -29.45 8.66 -9.39
CA LYS A 71 -28.07 8.15 -9.51
C LYS A 71 -27.97 6.62 -9.57
N HIS A 72 -28.99 5.91 -9.10
CA HIS A 72 -28.93 4.48 -8.78
C HIS A 72 -30.19 3.74 -9.20
N ASP A 73 -30.06 2.44 -9.42
CA ASP A 73 -31.17 1.54 -9.71
C ASP A 73 -31.88 1.16 -8.42
N VAL A 74 -32.88 1.96 -8.04
CA VAL A 74 -33.63 1.79 -6.79
C VAL A 74 -34.86 0.93 -6.98
N ILE A 75 -34.90 -0.22 -6.29
CA ILE A 75 -36.06 -1.11 -6.22
C ILE A 75 -36.76 -0.90 -4.87
N ILE A 76 -38.01 -0.45 -4.90
CA ILE A 76 -38.83 -0.32 -3.69
C ILE A 76 -39.47 -1.68 -3.40
N ILE A 77 -39.25 -2.19 -2.19
CA ILE A 77 -39.87 -3.43 -1.72
C ILE A 77 -41.01 -3.04 -0.76
N ASP A 78 -42.25 -3.34 -1.17
CA ASP A 78 -43.42 -3.15 -0.32
C ASP A 78 -43.59 -4.38 0.61
N GLU A 79 -42.79 -4.43 1.67
CA GLU A 79 -42.85 -5.45 2.74
C GLU A 79 -43.10 -4.77 4.09
N LYS A 80 -44.09 -3.86 4.15
CA LYS A 80 -44.43 -3.09 5.36
C LYS A 80 -44.88 -3.96 6.55
N ASP A 81 -45.43 -5.14 6.27
CA ASP A 81 -46.05 -6.03 7.27
C ASP A 81 -45.20 -7.26 7.66
N LYS A 82 -43.98 -7.40 7.13
CA LYS A 82 -43.10 -8.53 7.46
C LYS A 82 -42.17 -8.24 8.64
N ILE A 83 -41.87 -9.29 9.41
CA ILE A 83 -40.96 -9.25 10.56
C ILE A 83 -39.55 -8.81 10.09
N ASP A 84 -38.92 -7.91 10.85
CA ASP A 84 -37.59 -7.35 10.57
C ASP A 84 -36.57 -8.45 10.23
N GLU A 85 -36.55 -9.57 10.96
CA GLU A 85 -35.60 -10.67 10.74
C GLU A 85 -35.70 -11.31 9.34
N GLU A 86 -36.90 -11.41 8.77
CA GLU A 86 -37.10 -12.04 7.45
C GLU A 86 -36.58 -11.14 6.33
N ILE A 87 -36.91 -9.85 6.42
CA ILE A 87 -36.39 -8.79 5.54
C ILE A 87 -34.87 -8.75 5.62
N LEU A 88 -34.32 -8.77 6.84
CA LEU A 88 -32.88 -8.74 7.10
C LEU A 88 -32.17 -9.93 6.46
N ARG A 89 -32.74 -11.13 6.60
CA ARG A 89 -32.17 -12.35 6.03
C ARG A 89 -32.18 -12.30 4.50
N LYS A 90 -33.24 -11.77 3.90
CA LYS A 90 -33.36 -11.61 2.45
C LYS A 90 -32.35 -10.60 1.89
N LEU A 91 -32.26 -9.41 2.49
CA LEU A 91 -31.28 -8.39 2.10
C LEU A 91 -29.84 -8.90 2.23
N LYS A 92 -29.49 -9.55 3.35
CA LYS A 92 -28.16 -10.16 3.53
C LYS A 92 -27.85 -11.23 2.49
N LYS A 93 -28.84 -12.06 2.15
CA LYS A 93 -28.71 -13.09 1.10
C LYS A 93 -28.46 -12.45 -0.27
N ASP A 94 -29.24 -11.44 -0.65
CA ASP A 94 -29.12 -10.81 -1.96
C ASP A 94 -27.82 -10.00 -2.10
N ILE A 95 -27.33 -9.38 -1.02
CA ILE A 95 -26.00 -8.75 -0.99
C ILE A 95 -24.89 -9.80 -1.16
N SER A 96 -24.98 -10.92 -0.44
CA SER A 96 -24.00 -12.02 -0.53
C SER A 96 -23.94 -12.64 -1.93
N LEU A 97 -25.11 -12.79 -2.57
CA LEU A 97 -25.25 -13.24 -3.96
C LEU A 97 -24.92 -12.16 -5.00
N GLN A 98 -24.54 -10.95 -4.57
CA GLN A 98 -24.20 -9.81 -5.43
C GLN A 98 -25.33 -9.38 -6.37
N ARG A 99 -26.59 -9.62 -5.98
CA ARG A 99 -27.78 -9.16 -6.72
C ARG A 99 -28.09 -7.70 -6.44
N ILE A 100 -27.76 -7.25 -5.24
CA ILE A 100 -27.91 -5.87 -4.79
C ILE A 100 -26.63 -5.39 -4.13
N HIS A 101 -26.37 -4.09 -4.22
CA HIS A 101 -25.19 -3.45 -3.63
C HIS A 101 -25.46 -2.95 -2.22
N ALA A 102 -26.69 -2.52 -1.94
CA ALA A 102 -27.13 -2.07 -0.62
C ALA A 102 -28.63 -2.31 -0.40
N GLY A 103 -29.02 -2.53 0.86
CA GLY A 103 -30.40 -2.53 1.32
C GLY A 103 -30.60 -1.42 2.36
N ILE A 104 -31.64 -0.60 2.21
CA ILE A 104 -31.92 0.52 3.10
C ILE A 104 -33.33 0.36 3.67
N ILE A 105 -33.43 0.46 4.99
CA ILE A 105 -34.70 0.51 5.70
C ILE A 105 -34.85 1.92 6.28
N ILE A 106 -35.89 2.63 5.86
CA ILE A 106 -36.25 3.95 6.39
C ILE A 106 -37.17 3.72 7.59
N ASN A 107 -36.75 4.18 8.77
CA ASN A 107 -37.53 4.02 9.99
C ASN A 107 -38.66 5.05 10.06
N LYS A 108 -39.75 4.70 10.76
CA LYS A 108 -40.83 5.64 11.09
C LYS A 108 -40.29 6.86 11.85
N ASN A 109 -40.93 8.01 11.64
CA ASN A 109 -40.55 9.32 12.15
C ASN A 109 -39.13 9.72 11.71
N MET A 110 -38.82 9.57 10.41
CA MET A 110 -37.49 9.88 9.88
C MET A 110 -37.07 11.30 10.22
N GLU A 111 -37.98 12.27 10.11
CA GLU A 111 -37.70 13.68 10.41
C GLU A 111 -37.23 13.90 11.86
N GLU A 112 -37.92 13.30 12.83
CA GLU A 112 -37.57 13.44 14.25
C GLU A 112 -36.26 12.70 14.56
N ASN A 113 -36.06 11.53 13.95
CA ASN A 113 -34.84 10.75 14.13
C ASN A 113 -33.61 11.50 13.61
N VAL A 114 -33.70 12.14 12.44
CA VAL A 114 -32.62 12.96 11.86
C VAL A 114 -32.26 14.12 12.78
N MET A 115 -33.26 14.82 13.33
CA MET A 115 -33.03 16.00 14.18
C MET A 115 -32.54 15.62 15.58
N SER A 116 -32.97 14.48 16.12
CA SER A 116 -32.56 13.99 17.45
C SER A 116 -31.24 13.21 17.44
N GLY A 117 -30.59 13.05 16.28
CA GLY A 117 -29.37 12.25 16.14
C GLY A 117 -29.60 10.75 16.32
N LYS A 118 -30.85 10.30 16.34
CA LYS A 118 -31.23 8.88 16.38
C LYS A 118 -31.09 8.26 14.99
N LYS A 119 -31.00 6.94 14.91
CA LYS A 119 -30.86 6.22 13.64
C LYS A 119 -32.14 6.31 12.80
N ALA A 120 -32.17 7.27 11.86
CA ALA A 120 -33.24 7.44 10.89
C ALA A 120 -33.25 6.34 9.80
N LEU A 121 -32.07 5.78 9.49
CA LEU A 121 -31.88 4.76 8.47
C LEU A 121 -31.17 3.54 9.05
N ILE A 122 -31.50 2.35 8.54
CA ILE A 122 -30.74 1.13 8.74
C ILE A 122 -30.21 0.68 7.37
N THR A 123 -28.88 0.69 7.21
CA THR A 123 -28.21 0.36 5.95
C THR A 123 -27.52 -0.99 6.04
N PHE A 124 -27.79 -1.88 5.09
CA PHE A 124 -27.14 -3.18 4.89
C PHE A 124 -26.31 -3.15 3.62
N LYS A 125 -25.04 -3.50 3.73
CA LYS A 125 -24.07 -3.49 2.63
C LYS A 125 -22.91 -4.42 2.93
N ASP A 126 -22.10 -4.70 1.90
CA ASP A 126 -20.80 -5.34 2.09
C ASP A 126 -19.74 -4.27 2.37
N ASP A 127 -19.32 -4.14 3.64
CA ASP A 127 -18.34 -3.14 4.08
C ASP A 127 -16.95 -3.34 3.46
N ARG A 128 -16.69 -4.50 2.83
CA ARG A 128 -15.43 -4.78 2.12
C ARG A 128 -15.41 -4.19 0.72
N LYS A 129 -16.55 -3.70 0.21
CA LYS A 129 -16.69 -3.17 -1.16
C LYS A 129 -16.80 -1.65 -1.16
N LYS A 130 -16.14 -1.03 -2.17
CA LYS A 130 -16.20 0.42 -2.41
C LYS A 130 -17.64 0.94 -2.56
N SER A 131 -18.52 0.16 -3.17
CA SER A 131 -19.94 0.51 -3.35
C SER A 131 -20.68 0.71 -2.02
N GLY A 132 -20.32 -0.06 -1.00
CA GLY A 132 -20.92 0.05 0.32
C GLY A 132 -20.53 1.37 1.01
N PHE A 133 -19.24 1.69 1.02
CA PHE A 133 -18.75 2.96 1.55
C PHE A 133 -19.35 4.16 0.80
N TYR A 134 -19.45 4.06 -0.53
CA TYR A 134 -20.04 5.11 -1.36
C TYR A 134 -21.51 5.39 -0.99
N MET A 135 -22.30 4.35 -0.77
CA MET A 135 -23.70 4.47 -0.35
C MET A 135 -23.82 5.21 0.99
N ASP A 136 -23.00 4.86 1.98
CA ASP A 136 -23.01 5.54 3.28
C ASP A 136 -22.66 7.01 3.17
N LEU A 137 -21.64 7.33 2.37
CA LEU A 137 -21.24 8.71 2.14
C LEU A 137 -22.42 9.52 1.57
N GLN A 138 -23.13 8.98 0.59
CA GLN A 138 -24.28 9.66 -0.01
C GLN A 138 -25.45 9.82 0.97
N LEU A 139 -25.81 8.78 1.70
CA LEU A 139 -26.90 8.82 2.68
C LEU A 139 -26.59 9.82 3.80
N ASN A 140 -25.39 9.74 4.38
CA ASN A 140 -24.98 10.66 5.44
C ASN A 140 -24.91 12.09 4.94
N THR A 141 -24.43 12.31 3.71
CA THR A 141 -24.44 13.64 3.08
C THR A 141 -25.86 14.17 2.97
N TYR A 142 -26.79 13.41 2.38
CA TYR A 142 -28.18 13.82 2.24
C TYR A 142 -28.82 14.19 3.59
N LEU A 143 -28.71 13.30 4.59
CA LEU A 143 -29.29 13.54 5.92
C LEU A 143 -28.67 14.76 6.62
N THR A 144 -27.36 14.96 6.47
CA THR A 144 -26.66 16.13 7.05
C THR A 144 -27.14 17.42 6.41
N PHE A 145 -27.27 17.46 5.08
CA PHE A 145 -27.82 18.62 4.38
C PHE A 145 -29.28 18.88 4.79
N ALA A 146 -30.11 17.85 4.87
CA ALA A 146 -31.49 17.98 5.31
C ALA A 146 -31.60 18.52 6.75
N ALA A 147 -30.81 18.00 7.69
CA ALA A 147 -30.76 18.48 9.07
C ALA A 147 -30.32 19.95 9.16
N ASN A 148 -29.28 20.33 8.42
CA ASN A 148 -28.77 21.70 8.40
C ASN A 148 -29.78 22.70 7.82
N VAL A 149 -30.48 22.32 6.75
CA VAL A 149 -31.54 23.15 6.15
C VAL A 149 -32.68 23.36 7.13
N LYS A 150 -33.16 22.30 7.80
CA LYS A 150 -34.20 22.41 8.82
C LYS A 150 -33.78 23.27 10.01
N ASN A 151 -32.53 23.15 10.48
CA ASN A 151 -31.98 23.99 11.54
C ASN A 151 -31.91 25.48 11.15
N ALA A 152 -31.60 25.79 9.88
CA ALA A 152 -31.45 27.16 9.42
C ALA A 152 -32.77 27.86 9.09
N GLN A 153 -33.76 27.14 8.54
CA GLN A 153 -35.02 27.72 8.03
C GLN A 153 -36.25 27.33 8.85
N GLY A 154 -36.15 26.36 9.77
CA GLY A 154 -37.28 25.85 10.56
C GLY A 154 -38.14 24.82 9.84
N TYR A 155 -37.91 24.58 8.54
CA TYR A 155 -38.61 23.58 7.72
C TYR A 155 -37.63 22.93 6.72
N PHE A 156 -38.03 21.80 6.13
CA PHE A 156 -37.24 21.15 5.07
C PHE A 156 -37.49 21.82 3.71
N ASP A 157 -36.48 22.54 3.20
CA ASP A 157 -36.48 23.09 1.84
C ASP A 157 -35.83 22.09 0.87
N PHE A 158 -36.64 21.21 0.29
CA PHE A 158 -36.17 20.14 -0.62
C PHE A 158 -35.50 20.67 -1.88
N GLN A 159 -35.97 21.81 -2.40
CA GLN A 159 -35.38 22.42 -3.60
C GLN A 159 -33.94 22.88 -3.33
N ARG A 160 -33.69 23.43 -2.14
CA ARG A 160 -32.35 23.83 -1.70
C ARG A 160 -31.44 22.63 -1.43
N ILE A 161 -31.98 21.55 -0.84
CA ILE A 161 -31.25 20.30 -0.61
C ILE A 161 -30.83 19.69 -1.95
N GLU A 162 -31.76 19.53 -2.89
CA GLU A 162 -31.49 18.98 -4.23
C GLU A 162 -30.47 19.84 -4.99
N LYS A 163 -30.62 21.17 -4.95
CA LYS A 163 -29.67 22.10 -5.59
C LYS A 163 -28.27 22.00 -4.98
N ALA A 164 -28.16 21.82 -3.67
CA ALA A 164 -26.87 21.65 -2.99
C ALA A 164 -26.21 20.29 -3.33
N LEU A 165 -27.02 19.25 -3.58
CA LEU A 165 -26.56 17.92 -3.96
C LEU A 165 -26.28 17.77 -5.47
N GLN A 166 -26.85 18.66 -6.29
CA GLN A 166 -26.64 18.76 -7.74
C GLN A 166 -25.41 19.61 -8.11
N VAL A 167 -24.57 20.01 -7.15
CA VAL A 167 -23.31 20.70 -7.45
C VAL A 167 -22.38 19.76 -8.21
N ASN A 168 -22.57 19.73 -9.51
CA ASN A 168 -21.75 18.98 -10.45
C ASN A 168 -20.50 19.80 -10.72
N THR A 169 -19.36 19.35 -10.21
CA THR A 169 -18.08 19.89 -10.68
C THR A 169 -17.82 19.32 -12.06
N LYS A 170 -17.65 20.19 -13.07
CA LYS A 170 -17.06 19.77 -14.34
C LYS A 170 -15.66 19.24 -14.03
N VAL A 171 -15.52 17.92 -14.06
CA VAL A 171 -14.20 17.28 -14.00
C VAL A 171 -13.55 17.52 -15.34
N ASN A 172 -12.87 18.67 -15.46
CA ASN A 172 -11.99 18.90 -16.58
C ASN A 172 -10.83 17.91 -16.44
N LYS A 173 -10.86 16.86 -17.28
CA LYS A 173 -9.71 16.00 -17.47
C LYS A 173 -8.64 16.86 -18.12
N ILE A 174 -7.74 17.45 -17.32
CA ILE A 174 -6.47 17.93 -17.86
C ILE A 174 -5.87 16.69 -18.50
N SER A 175 -5.69 16.71 -19.81
CA SER A 175 -5.17 15.61 -20.61
C SER A 175 -3.69 15.39 -20.26
N PHE A 176 -3.42 14.90 -19.05
CA PHE A 176 -2.10 14.50 -18.62
C PHE A 176 -1.77 13.15 -19.28
N GLN A 177 -1.25 13.28 -20.51
CA GLN A 177 -0.56 12.30 -21.34
C GLN A 177 -1.34 11.02 -21.73
N LYS A 178 -1.13 10.63 -22.99
CA LYS A 178 -1.68 9.45 -23.69
C LYS A 178 -1.48 8.11 -22.95
N ASN A 179 -0.65 8.05 -21.91
CA ASN A 179 -0.23 6.85 -21.18
C ASN A 179 -0.51 6.89 -19.66
N THR A 180 -1.47 7.67 -19.16
CA THR A 180 -1.78 7.76 -17.71
C THR A 180 -1.98 6.38 -17.06
N SER A 181 -2.69 5.47 -17.72
CA SER A 181 -2.92 4.12 -17.19
C SER A 181 -1.63 3.31 -17.05
N VAL A 182 -0.68 3.50 -17.97
CA VAL A 182 0.61 2.81 -17.94
C VAL A 182 1.51 3.42 -16.86
N ASN A 183 1.49 4.74 -16.69
CA ASN A 183 2.23 5.40 -15.60
C ASN A 183 1.68 4.99 -14.21
N ILE A 184 0.36 4.90 -14.05
CA ILE A 184 -0.27 4.34 -12.83
C ILE A 184 0.21 2.90 -12.59
N TRP A 185 0.28 2.09 -13.65
CA TRP A 185 0.82 0.74 -13.53
C TRP A 185 2.28 0.74 -13.08
N PHE A 186 3.14 1.58 -13.66
CA PHE A 186 4.54 1.70 -13.24
C PHE A 186 4.66 2.15 -11.78
N LYS A 187 3.85 3.11 -11.31
CA LYS A 187 3.78 3.47 -9.89
C LYS A 187 3.52 2.24 -9.02
N ILE A 188 2.49 1.46 -9.36
CA ILE A 188 2.14 0.25 -8.60
C ILE A 188 3.25 -0.78 -8.66
N PHE A 189 3.82 -1.02 -9.85
CA PHE A 189 4.95 -1.93 -10.02
C PHE A 189 6.13 -1.55 -9.13
N PHE A 190 6.54 -0.28 -9.14
CA PHE A 190 7.64 0.21 -8.33
C PHE A 190 7.30 0.19 -6.83
N ASN A 191 6.05 0.43 -6.44
CA ASN A 191 5.61 0.26 -5.04
C ASN A 191 5.80 -1.18 -4.57
N TYR A 192 5.33 -2.17 -5.33
CA TYR A 192 5.51 -3.59 -5.03
C TYR A 192 6.97 -4.04 -5.08
N LEU A 193 7.77 -3.45 -5.98
CA LEU A 193 9.22 -3.66 -6.04
C LEU A 193 9.88 -3.32 -4.70
N GLY A 194 9.38 -2.32 -3.98
CA GLY A 194 9.85 -1.99 -2.62
C GLY A 194 9.75 -3.16 -1.64
N TRP A 195 8.64 -3.90 -1.63
CA TRP A 195 8.47 -5.06 -0.76
C TRP A 195 9.44 -6.21 -1.12
N ILE A 196 9.63 -6.45 -2.41
CA ILE A 196 10.45 -7.56 -2.89
C ILE A 196 11.93 -7.29 -2.74
N VAL A 197 12.39 -6.08 -3.06
CA VAL A 197 13.76 -5.67 -2.77
C VAL A 197 14.05 -5.84 -1.29
N PHE A 198 13.14 -5.39 -0.41
CA PHE A 198 13.31 -5.55 1.03
C PHE A 198 13.47 -7.04 1.42
N SER A 199 12.53 -7.87 0.99
CA SER A 199 12.53 -9.31 1.28
C SER A 199 13.77 -10.02 0.74
N VAL A 200 14.14 -9.76 -0.51
CA VAL A 200 15.27 -10.41 -1.18
C VAL A 200 16.58 -9.96 -0.56
N VAL A 201 16.78 -8.66 -0.31
CA VAL A 201 18.02 -8.15 0.28
C VAL A 201 18.22 -8.74 1.69
N LEU A 202 17.19 -8.75 2.55
CA LEU A 202 17.35 -9.34 3.88
C LEU A 202 17.62 -10.85 3.85
N ASN A 203 16.88 -11.60 3.03
CA ASN A 203 17.00 -13.07 3.00
C ASN A 203 18.23 -13.59 2.24
N SER A 204 18.75 -12.83 1.26
CA SER A 204 19.92 -13.24 0.48
C SER A 204 21.20 -12.57 1.01
N VAL A 205 21.31 -11.25 0.87
CA VAL A 205 22.46 -10.46 1.31
C VAL A 205 22.59 -10.51 2.82
N GLY A 206 21.48 -10.35 3.55
CA GLY A 206 21.49 -10.40 5.02
C GLY A 206 21.94 -11.75 5.57
N TRP A 207 21.50 -12.86 4.98
CA TRP A 207 21.98 -14.20 5.33
C TRP A 207 23.45 -14.40 4.98
N ALA A 208 23.90 -13.98 3.80
CA ALA A 208 25.30 -14.13 3.39
C ALA A 208 26.24 -13.31 4.29
N MET A 209 25.83 -12.11 4.71
CA MET A 209 26.55 -11.31 5.71
C MET A 209 26.60 -12.00 7.08
N PHE A 210 25.50 -12.62 7.49
CA PHE A 210 25.45 -13.37 8.74
C PHE A 210 26.43 -14.55 8.73
N GLU A 211 26.45 -15.33 7.65
CA GLU A 211 27.36 -16.48 7.50
C GLU A 211 28.82 -16.04 7.52
N LEU A 212 29.16 -14.93 6.86
CA LEU A 212 30.53 -14.38 6.90
C LEU A 212 30.96 -13.88 8.29
N ASN A 213 30.01 -13.54 9.15
CA ASN A 213 30.25 -13.12 10.52
C ASN A 213 30.30 -14.28 11.52
N ASN A 214 30.09 -15.53 11.08
CA ASN A 214 30.26 -16.72 11.90
C ASN A 214 31.67 -16.75 12.51
N GLU A 215 31.79 -16.99 13.82
CA GLU A 215 33.05 -16.86 14.56
C GLU A 215 34.20 -17.62 13.90
N ARG A 216 33.96 -18.85 13.45
CA ARG A 216 34.97 -19.69 12.79
C ARG A 216 35.48 -19.06 11.50
N LEU A 217 34.58 -18.52 10.67
CA LEU A 217 34.95 -17.86 9.41
C LEU A 217 35.60 -16.50 9.67
N LYS A 218 35.13 -15.77 10.67
CA LYS A 218 35.67 -14.48 11.08
C LYS A 218 37.10 -14.61 11.62
N MET A 219 37.38 -15.60 12.48
CA MET A 219 38.74 -15.89 12.96
C MET A 219 39.69 -16.22 11.80
N ARG A 220 39.26 -17.09 10.88
CA ARG A 220 40.03 -17.44 9.67
C ARG A 220 40.29 -16.24 8.76
N ASN A 221 39.30 -15.36 8.58
CA ASN A 221 39.45 -14.15 7.77
C ASN A 221 40.40 -13.14 8.44
N ASN A 222 40.38 -13.03 9.77
CA ASN A 222 41.26 -12.11 10.50
C ASN A 222 42.75 -12.50 10.44
N VAL A 223 43.06 -13.79 10.33
CA VAL A 223 44.45 -14.27 10.14
C VAL A 223 44.88 -14.32 8.68
N SER A 224 43.98 -13.99 7.73
CA SER A 224 44.31 -13.96 6.31
C SER A 224 45.13 -12.71 5.95
N PRO A 225 45.98 -12.76 4.90
CA PRO A 225 46.77 -11.61 4.46
C PRO A 225 45.93 -10.50 3.77
N VAL A 226 44.60 -10.51 3.93
CA VAL A 226 43.69 -9.56 3.30
C VAL A 226 43.41 -8.41 4.27
N SER A 227 43.75 -7.17 3.88
CA SER A 227 43.44 -5.98 4.67
C SER A 227 41.93 -5.85 4.94
N THR A 228 41.54 -5.33 6.11
CA THR A 228 40.14 -5.14 6.48
C THR A 228 39.37 -4.23 5.51
N LEU A 229 40.01 -3.17 4.99
CA LEU A 229 39.39 -2.28 4.00
C LEU A 229 39.08 -3.02 2.70
N ARG A 230 40.05 -3.78 2.17
CA ARG A 230 39.83 -4.60 0.98
C ARG A 230 38.71 -5.62 1.19
N PHE A 231 38.65 -6.27 2.36
CA PHE A 231 37.57 -7.22 2.68
C PHE A 231 36.18 -6.55 2.67
N VAL A 232 36.05 -5.38 3.30
CA VAL A 232 34.78 -4.64 3.35
C VAL A 232 34.38 -4.13 1.96
N CYS A 233 35.32 -3.53 1.21
CA CYS A 233 35.05 -3.04 -0.15
C CYS A 233 34.70 -4.19 -1.12
N GLU A 234 35.43 -5.30 -1.12
CA GLU A 234 35.13 -6.45 -1.98
C GLU A 234 33.76 -7.06 -1.65
N ASN A 235 33.38 -7.16 -0.37
CA ASN A 235 32.04 -7.62 0.04
C ASN A 235 30.94 -6.64 -0.36
N PHE A 236 31.13 -5.34 -0.13
CA PHE A 236 30.16 -4.32 -0.51
C PHE A 236 29.93 -4.29 -2.02
N LEU A 237 31.00 -4.39 -2.82
CA LEU A 237 30.90 -4.49 -4.28
C LEU A 237 30.13 -5.74 -4.70
N ALA A 238 30.34 -6.89 -4.04
CA ALA A 238 29.60 -8.11 -4.36
C ALA A 238 28.11 -7.99 -4.05
N GLN A 239 27.75 -7.34 -2.94
CA GLN A 239 26.37 -7.03 -2.59
C GLN A 239 25.73 -6.11 -3.64
N LEU A 240 26.43 -5.03 -4.00
CA LEU A 240 25.98 -4.08 -5.00
C LEU A 240 25.72 -4.79 -6.33
N THR A 241 26.63 -5.64 -6.81
CA THR A 241 26.44 -6.39 -8.06
C THR A 241 25.17 -7.23 -8.04
N ILE A 242 24.93 -7.98 -6.95
CA ILE A 242 23.76 -8.87 -6.87
C ILE A 242 22.47 -8.07 -6.85
N VAL A 243 22.44 -7.00 -6.07
CA VAL A 243 21.27 -6.13 -5.96
C VAL A 243 20.97 -5.44 -7.29
N VAL A 244 21.98 -4.89 -7.95
CA VAL A 244 21.83 -4.26 -9.27
C VAL A 244 21.37 -5.28 -10.31
N LEU A 245 21.90 -6.52 -10.29
CA LEU A 245 21.47 -7.58 -11.19
C LEU A 245 19.99 -7.94 -10.98
N ILE A 246 19.55 -8.10 -9.73
CA ILE A 246 18.15 -8.40 -9.40
C ILE A 246 17.24 -7.25 -9.83
N LEU A 247 17.58 -6.02 -9.48
CA LEU A 247 16.83 -4.83 -9.91
C LEU A 247 16.75 -4.73 -11.43
N SER A 248 17.84 -4.98 -12.14
CA SER A 248 17.88 -4.93 -13.61
C SER A 248 16.96 -5.97 -14.24
N ILE A 249 16.90 -7.19 -13.70
CA ILE A 249 15.97 -8.23 -14.16
C ILE A 249 14.52 -7.80 -13.94
N LEU A 250 14.19 -7.29 -12.74
CA LEU A 250 12.83 -6.90 -12.39
C LEU A 250 12.35 -5.68 -13.21
N ILE A 251 13.18 -4.65 -13.30
CA ILE A 251 12.87 -3.44 -14.09
C ILE A 251 12.86 -3.78 -15.58
N GLY A 252 13.79 -4.62 -16.06
CA GLY A 252 13.80 -5.12 -17.43
C GLY A 252 12.51 -5.83 -17.81
N PHE A 253 11.96 -6.67 -16.92
CA PHE A 253 10.64 -7.28 -17.12
C PHE A 253 9.52 -6.23 -17.27
N ALA A 254 9.51 -5.18 -16.44
CA ALA A 254 8.52 -4.11 -16.54
C ALA A 254 8.61 -3.32 -17.86
N ILE A 255 9.84 -3.09 -18.35
CA ILE A 255 10.10 -2.43 -19.64
C ILE A 255 9.61 -3.32 -20.79
N ILE A 256 10.00 -4.61 -20.80
CA ILE A 256 9.66 -5.56 -21.88
C ILE A 256 8.13 -5.72 -22.00
N THR A 257 7.44 -5.83 -20.87
CA THR A 257 5.97 -6.00 -20.85
C THR A 257 5.20 -4.78 -21.40
N ASN A 258 5.78 -3.58 -21.33
CA ASN A 258 5.15 -2.34 -21.76
C ASN A 258 5.92 -1.60 -22.87
N ILE A 259 6.77 -2.30 -23.63
CA ILE A 259 7.76 -1.70 -24.53
C ILE A 259 7.16 -0.72 -25.56
N THR A 260 5.94 -0.98 -26.01
CA THR A 260 5.22 -0.15 -26.99
C THR A 260 4.53 1.08 -26.38
N ARG A 261 4.52 1.22 -25.05
CA ARG A 261 3.75 2.24 -24.30
C ARG A 261 4.61 3.03 -23.31
N LEU A 262 5.93 3.04 -23.47
CA LEU A 262 6.87 3.72 -22.56
C LEU A 262 6.96 5.24 -22.76
N GLU A 263 6.31 5.77 -23.79
CA GLU A 263 6.37 7.20 -24.11
C GLU A 263 5.84 8.04 -22.94
N ASN A 264 6.61 9.05 -22.54
CA ASN A 264 6.34 9.97 -21.44
C ASN A 264 6.25 9.34 -20.03
N ILE A 265 6.81 8.14 -19.83
CA ILE A 265 6.88 7.53 -18.50
C ILE A 265 8.20 7.95 -17.82
N PRO A 266 8.16 8.47 -16.57
CA PRO A 266 9.35 8.92 -15.84
C PRO A 266 10.15 7.74 -15.25
N LEU A 267 10.51 6.77 -16.09
CA LEU A 267 11.15 5.52 -15.68
C LEU A 267 12.48 5.75 -14.95
N LEU A 268 13.24 6.75 -15.37
CA LEU A 268 14.50 7.14 -14.73
C LEU A 268 14.28 7.55 -13.27
N PHE A 269 13.21 8.30 -12.98
CA PHE A 269 12.91 8.77 -11.63
C PHE A 269 12.42 7.63 -10.73
N TYR A 270 11.56 6.75 -11.24
CA TYR A 270 11.18 5.54 -10.50
C TYR A 270 12.38 4.64 -10.20
N THR A 271 13.27 4.44 -11.18
CA THR A 271 14.49 3.65 -11.02
C THR A 271 15.41 4.28 -9.97
N PHE A 272 15.56 5.60 -9.98
CA PHE A 272 16.33 6.32 -8.98
C PHE A 272 15.74 6.16 -7.57
N ASN A 273 14.42 6.31 -7.41
CA ASN A 273 13.74 6.08 -6.13
C ASN A 273 13.98 4.65 -5.62
N ALA A 274 13.89 3.66 -6.51
CA ALA A 274 14.13 2.26 -6.18
C ALA A 274 15.58 2.02 -5.74
N LEU A 275 16.57 2.58 -6.44
CA LEU A 275 17.98 2.48 -6.07
C LEU A 275 18.25 3.12 -4.70
N MET A 276 17.71 4.31 -4.45
CA MET A 276 17.82 5.00 -3.16
C MET A 276 17.22 4.18 -2.03
N TYR A 277 15.99 3.69 -2.21
CA TYR A 277 15.34 2.83 -1.23
C TYR A 277 16.12 1.54 -0.99
N THR A 278 16.66 0.93 -2.05
CA THR A 278 17.48 -0.27 -1.92
C THR A 278 18.75 -0.02 -1.09
N ALA A 279 19.40 1.13 -1.27
CA ALA A 279 20.54 1.52 -0.46
C ALA A 279 20.18 1.67 1.03
N VAL A 280 18.99 2.20 1.34
CA VAL A 280 18.46 2.25 2.72
C VAL A 280 18.28 0.84 3.28
N ILE A 281 17.70 -0.09 2.51
CA ILE A 281 17.51 -1.47 2.94
C ILE A 281 18.84 -2.20 3.16
N LEU A 282 19.84 -1.98 2.31
CA LEU A 282 21.19 -2.51 2.52
C LEU A 282 21.81 -2.01 3.84
N SER A 283 21.65 -0.72 4.13
CA SER A 283 22.08 -0.12 5.40
C SER A 283 21.35 -0.72 6.61
N LEU A 284 20.03 -0.91 6.49
CA LEU A 284 19.22 -1.60 7.51
C LEU A 284 19.66 -3.06 7.71
N THR A 285 19.98 -3.76 6.62
CA THR A 285 20.48 -5.13 6.64
C THR A 285 21.83 -5.22 7.36
N PHE A 286 22.71 -4.25 7.11
CA PHE A 286 23.98 -4.12 7.83
C PHE A 286 23.77 -3.84 9.33
N MET A 287 22.82 -2.96 9.67
CA MET A 287 22.42 -2.71 11.06
C MET A 287 21.96 -3.99 11.74
N PHE A 288 21.01 -4.73 11.14
CA PHE A 288 20.51 -6.00 11.67
C PHE A 288 21.62 -7.03 11.88
N ASN A 289 22.52 -7.18 10.90
CA ASN A 289 23.68 -8.07 11.02
C ASN A 289 24.66 -7.69 12.14
N SER A 290 24.66 -6.42 12.57
CA SER A 290 25.58 -5.95 13.61
C SER A 290 25.12 -6.29 15.03
N PHE A 291 23.81 -6.53 15.24
CA PHE A 291 23.28 -6.88 16.57
C PHE A 291 22.65 -8.28 16.65
N LEU A 292 22.15 -8.84 15.54
CA LEU A 292 21.55 -10.17 15.55
C LEU A 292 22.62 -11.26 15.51
N LYS A 293 22.66 -12.08 16.57
CA LYS A 293 23.62 -13.19 16.71
C LYS A 293 23.13 -14.53 16.15
N LYS A 294 21.85 -14.64 15.74
CA LYS A 294 21.24 -15.88 15.25
C LYS A 294 20.67 -15.73 13.84
N GLY A 295 21.12 -16.56 12.90
CA GLY A 295 20.70 -16.53 11.50
C GLY A 295 19.21 -16.83 11.30
N SER A 296 18.62 -17.68 12.15
CA SER A 296 17.17 -17.97 12.12
C SER A 296 16.32 -16.72 12.38
N VAL A 297 16.79 -15.83 13.27
CA VAL A 297 16.09 -14.56 13.56
C VAL A 297 16.15 -13.63 12.36
N MET A 298 17.28 -13.60 11.66
CA MET A 298 17.44 -12.82 10.43
C MET A 298 16.48 -13.29 9.31
N GLY A 299 16.28 -14.61 9.17
CA GLY A 299 15.31 -15.15 8.21
C GLY A 299 13.86 -14.82 8.55
N ILE A 300 13.49 -14.87 9.83
CA ILE A 300 12.14 -14.49 10.28
C ILE A 300 11.91 -12.99 10.03
N ILE A 301 12.85 -12.13 10.46
CA ILE A 301 12.77 -10.68 10.21
C ILE A 301 12.74 -10.40 8.71
N GLY A 302 13.55 -11.12 7.92
CA GLY A 302 13.62 -11.01 6.46
C GLY A 302 12.31 -11.30 5.72
N THR A 303 11.35 -11.98 6.36
CA THR A 303 10.06 -12.30 5.75
C THR A 303 8.91 -11.51 6.36
N VAL A 304 8.86 -11.46 7.69
CA VAL A 304 7.79 -10.81 8.43
C VAL A 304 7.86 -9.29 8.30
N LEU A 305 9.03 -8.69 8.51
CA LEU A 305 9.16 -7.23 8.53
C LEU A 305 8.81 -6.60 7.17
N PRO A 306 9.34 -7.07 6.01
CA PRO A 306 8.93 -6.55 4.72
C PRO A 306 7.43 -6.67 4.47
N LEU A 307 6.84 -7.80 4.84
CA LEU A 307 5.41 -8.05 4.63
C LEU A 307 4.55 -7.12 5.50
N SER A 308 4.88 -6.97 6.79
CA SER A 308 4.20 -6.03 7.69
C SER A 308 4.29 -4.59 7.17
N LEU A 309 5.47 -4.17 6.73
CA LEU A 309 5.68 -2.82 6.18
C LEU A 309 4.93 -2.61 4.86
N ALA A 310 4.76 -3.65 4.05
CA ALA A 310 3.97 -3.57 2.82
C ALA A 310 2.48 -3.26 3.08
N PHE A 311 1.90 -3.80 4.17
CA PHE A 311 0.53 -3.49 4.57
C PHE A 311 0.37 -2.07 5.13
N ILE A 312 1.28 -1.61 5.99
CA ILE A 312 1.10 -0.33 6.69
C ILE A 312 1.65 0.88 5.95
N SER A 313 2.56 0.69 4.98
CA SER A 313 3.28 1.80 4.34
C SER A 313 2.75 2.18 2.96
N GLY A 314 1.69 1.56 2.46
CA GLY A 314 1.11 1.94 1.18
C GLY A 314 1.39 1.02 -0.01
N ILE A 315 2.04 -0.13 0.19
CA ILE A 315 2.39 -1.04 -0.93
C ILE A 315 1.17 -1.80 -1.42
N PHE A 316 0.46 -2.46 -0.49
CA PHE A 316 -0.71 -3.29 -0.82
C PHE A 316 -2.04 -2.53 -0.73
N VAL A 317 -2.13 -1.57 0.18
CA VAL A 317 -3.31 -0.72 0.41
C VAL A 317 -2.86 0.72 0.30
N GLU A 318 -3.53 1.53 -0.53
CA GLU A 318 -3.18 2.94 -0.70
C GLU A 318 -3.19 3.68 0.63
N GLN A 319 -2.22 4.60 0.84
CA GLN A 319 -2.03 5.25 2.14
C GLN A 319 -3.26 6.07 2.59
N GLU A 320 -4.08 6.53 1.65
CA GLU A 320 -5.30 7.29 1.89
C GLU A 320 -6.43 6.42 2.46
N LEU A 321 -6.37 5.10 2.29
CA LEU A 321 -7.35 4.15 2.80
C LEU A 321 -6.96 3.60 4.18
N LEU A 322 -5.75 3.91 4.66
CA LEU A 322 -5.27 3.44 5.95
C LEU A 322 -5.74 4.38 7.07
N PRO A 323 -6.11 3.84 8.26
CA PRO A 323 -6.42 4.67 9.42
C PRO A 323 -5.25 5.57 9.80
N ASP A 324 -5.54 6.79 10.28
CA ASP A 324 -4.52 7.80 10.64
C ASP A 324 -3.45 7.28 11.60
N PHE A 325 -3.86 6.44 12.56
CA PHE A 325 -2.94 5.80 13.50
C PHE A 325 -1.90 4.93 12.79
N ILE A 326 -2.31 4.13 11.80
CA ILE A 326 -1.42 3.27 11.01
C ILE A 326 -0.51 4.11 10.14
N VAL A 327 -1.02 5.19 9.54
CA VAL A 327 -0.23 6.15 8.75
C VAL A 327 0.85 6.82 9.62
N ASN A 328 0.53 7.17 10.86
CA ASN A 328 1.51 7.76 11.77
C ASN A 328 2.63 6.78 12.15
N ILE A 329 2.30 5.49 12.34
CA ILE A 329 3.31 4.46 12.57
C ILE A 329 4.19 4.25 11.34
N SER A 330 3.60 4.23 10.14
CA SER A 330 4.37 3.94 8.93
C SER A 330 5.41 5.02 8.60
N ARG A 331 5.19 6.27 9.03
CA ARG A 331 6.19 7.37 8.94
C ARG A 331 7.51 7.11 9.67
N LEU A 332 7.57 6.11 10.57
CA LEU A 332 8.81 5.69 11.23
C LEU A 332 9.69 4.81 10.34
N PHE A 333 9.19 4.37 9.19
CA PHE A 333 9.87 3.45 8.30
C PHE A 333 10.16 4.11 6.95
N PRO A 334 11.29 3.76 6.30
CA PRO A 334 11.66 4.33 5.01
C PRO A 334 10.68 3.96 3.90
N THR A 335 9.97 2.83 4.04
CA THR A 335 9.00 2.35 3.05
C THR A 335 7.90 3.38 2.81
N TYR A 336 7.45 4.12 3.83
CA TYR A 336 6.46 5.18 3.69
C TYR A 336 6.89 6.28 2.72
N TYR A 337 8.12 6.78 2.87
CA TYR A 337 8.69 7.85 2.05
C TYR A 337 8.98 7.37 0.63
N TYR A 338 9.37 6.11 0.46
CA TYR A 338 9.53 5.51 -0.87
C TYR A 338 8.21 5.49 -1.66
N ILE A 339 7.11 5.11 -1.01
CA ILE A 339 5.78 5.11 -1.66
C ILE A 339 5.34 6.53 -2.01
N ARG A 340 5.54 7.48 -1.10
CA ARG A 340 5.25 8.91 -1.37
C ARG A 340 6.09 9.47 -2.53
N ALA A 341 7.37 9.10 -2.62
CA ALA A 341 8.23 9.52 -3.73
C ALA A 341 7.71 8.98 -5.08
N ASN A 342 7.22 7.75 -5.12
CA ASN A 342 6.63 7.16 -6.33
C ASN A 342 5.28 7.80 -6.69
N GLU A 343 4.42 8.08 -5.70
CA GLU A 343 3.17 8.84 -5.92
C GLU A 343 3.45 10.21 -6.52
N PHE A 344 4.42 10.94 -5.96
CA PHE A 344 4.85 12.24 -6.48
C PHE A 344 5.41 12.11 -7.91
N THR A 345 6.25 11.10 -8.16
CA THR A 345 6.84 10.85 -9.48
C THR A 345 5.76 10.57 -10.52
N GLN A 346 4.70 9.84 -10.15
CA GLN A 346 3.58 9.53 -11.03
C GLN A 346 2.83 10.79 -11.47
N VAL A 347 2.59 11.73 -10.56
CA VAL A 347 1.80 12.95 -10.83
C VAL A 347 2.65 14.05 -11.47
N ASN A 348 3.83 14.31 -10.90
CA ASN A 348 4.65 15.48 -11.25
C ASN A 348 5.77 15.17 -12.24
N LEU A 349 5.91 13.90 -12.66
CA LEU A 349 6.95 13.45 -13.61
C LEU A 349 8.34 13.95 -13.23
N SER A 350 8.64 14.00 -11.93
CA SER A 350 9.87 14.57 -11.38
C SER A 350 10.23 13.91 -10.05
N ILE A 351 11.47 14.13 -9.59
CA ILE A 351 11.98 13.57 -8.34
C ILE A 351 11.40 14.36 -7.15
N ASP A 352 10.88 13.63 -6.18
CA ASP A 352 10.52 14.20 -4.89
C ASP A 352 11.73 14.31 -3.96
N TRP A 353 12.40 15.45 -4.02
CA TRP A 353 13.57 15.70 -3.17
C TRP A 353 13.28 15.67 -1.68
N LYS A 354 12.03 15.94 -1.24
CA LYS A 354 11.68 15.91 0.19
C LYS A 354 11.70 14.47 0.70
N ASN A 355 11.00 13.58 0.01
CA ASN A 355 10.94 12.18 0.38
C ASN A 355 12.27 11.46 0.16
N ILE A 356 13.01 11.80 -0.90
CA ILE A 356 14.38 11.30 -1.13
C ILE A 356 15.32 11.77 -0.01
N GLY A 357 15.20 13.02 0.44
CA GLY A 357 15.95 13.53 1.59
C GLY A 357 15.70 12.70 2.86
N MET A 358 14.45 12.33 3.12
CA MET A 358 14.11 11.43 4.24
C MET A 358 14.74 10.04 4.08
N LEU A 359 14.72 9.47 2.87
CA LEU A 359 15.41 8.20 2.59
C LEU A 359 16.92 8.30 2.87
N PHE A 360 17.58 9.39 2.49
CA PHE A 360 18.98 9.62 2.85
C PHE A 360 19.19 9.65 4.36
N LEU A 361 18.31 10.32 5.12
CA LEU A 361 18.40 10.33 6.59
C LEU A 361 18.29 8.92 7.17
N PHE A 362 17.36 8.09 6.70
CA PHE A 362 17.27 6.69 7.12
C PHE A 362 18.51 5.88 6.74
N LEU A 363 19.07 6.11 5.55
CA LEU A 363 20.31 5.46 5.12
C LEU A 363 21.44 5.74 6.10
N PHE A 364 21.67 7.01 6.44
CA PHE A 364 22.69 7.43 7.39
C PHE A 364 22.40 6.94 8.81
N LEU A 365 21.15 6.99 9.26
CA LEU A 365 20.73 6.51 10.58
C LEU A 365 21.06 5.01 10.74
N TYR A 366 20.61 4.17 9.81
CA TYR A 366 20.88 2.73 9.91
C TYR A 366 22.37 2.41 9.78
N PHE A 367 23.11 3.19 8.98
CA PHE A 367 24.53 2.96 8.78
C PHE A 367 25.33 3.32 10.04
N THR A 368 25.01 4.47 10.65
CA THR A 368 25.65 4.93 11.89
C THR A 368 25.34 4.01 13.06
N VAL A 369 24.08 3.58 13.22
CA VAL A 369 23.69 2.61 14.26
C VAL A 369 24.38 1.26 14.03
N GLY A 370 24.41 0.77 12.79
CA GLY A 370 25.10 -0.48 12.45
C GLY A 370 26.60 -0.43 12.76
N THR A 371 27.27 0.65 12.39
CA THR A 371 28.71 0.82 12.68
C THR A 371 28.98 0.94 14.18
N TYR A 372 28.11 1.61 14.94
CA TYR A 372 28.21 1.70 16.41
C TYR A 372 28.14 0.32 17.07
N PHE A 373 27.11 -0.48 16.77
CA PHE A 373 26.98 -1.84 17.32
C PHE A 373 28.09 -2.78 16.85
N SER A 374 28.55 -2.64 15.60
CA SER A 374 29.68 -3.42 15.08
C SER A 374 30.98 -3.14 15.86
N LYS A 375 31.20 -1.90 16.29
CA LYS A 375 32.35 -1.53 17.15
C LYS A 375 32.20 -2.10 18.56
N LEU A 376 31.02 -2.00 19.18
CA LEU A 376 30.76 -2.54 20.52
C LEU A 376 30.99 -4.06 20.58
N GLY A 377 30.49 -4.80 19.59
CA GLY A 377 30.66 -6.25 19.52
C GLY A 377 32.12 -6.69 19.38
N ARG A 378 33.00 -5.87 18.78
CA ARG A 378 34.45 -6.13 18.72
C ARG A 378 35.15 -5.89 20.06
N SER A 379 34.64 -4.98 20.88
CA SER A 379 35.21 -4.68 22.20
C SER A 379 34.87 -5.76 23.22
N GLN A 380 33.63 -6.27 23.21
CA GLN A 380 33.20 -7.34 24.12
C GLN A 380 33.95 -8.65 23.89
N SER A 381 34.16 -9.04 22.62
CA SER A 381 34.93 -10.24 22.31
C SER A 381 36.38 -10.17 22.81
N LYS A 382 37.01 -8.98 22.83
CA LYS A 382 38.37 -8.83 23.37
C LYS A 382 38.44 -9.03 24.88
N ILE A 383 37.39 -8.68 25.61
CA ILE A 383 37.33 -8.82 27.07
C ILE A 383 37.16 -10.30 27.44
N GLU A 384 36.28 -11.03 26.76
CA GLU A 384 36.08 -12.47 27.00
C GLU A 384 37.35 -13.30 26.69
N PHE A 385 38.12 -12.93 25.65
CA PHE A 385 39.42 -13.55 25.36
C PHE A 385 40.54 -13.20 26.34
N SER A 386 40.40 -12.15 27.14
CA SER A 386 41.39 -11.77 28.17
C SER A 386 41.12 -12.42 29.54
N GLN A 387 39.97 -13.10 29.68
CA GLN A 387 39.54 -13.78 30.90
C GLN A 387 39.65 -15.32 30.81
N GLN A 388 40.11 -15.85 29.68
CA GLN A 388 40.54 -17.24 29.49
C GLN A 388 42.07 -17.27 29.37
#